data_AF-A0A7S6S8V9-F1
#
_entry.id   AF-A0A7S6S8V9-F1
#
_cell.length_a   1.000
_cell.length_b   1.000
_cell.length_c   1.000
_cell.angle_alpha   90.00
_cell.angle_beta   90.00
_cell.angle_gamma   90.00
#
_symmetry.space_group_name_H-M   'P 1'
#
loop_
_entity.id
_entity.type
_entity.pdbx_description
1 polymer ?
#
loop_
_entity_poly.entity_id
_entity_poly.type
_entity_poly.pdbx_seq_one_letter_code
_entity_poly.pdbx_strand_id
1 'polypeptide(L)'
;MVLTVQQQTSVFQLILALFNTAPGAVNLTILGTRLQNGQSLASVAQSLAQSALFFDKQYHVRLSHTEFASTFIHDLVGNRAAESDKNLVIDFITHKLTAGATQNEMIAQVTGALTSVPFTDSSWGKASLHYQTHNVTRVVNHLLDSTFSPANKSVVVDHMLAQMAADKTFGDMAVWAIDTVAGVDRDNVVWGNAAVLLDNRVAVAGYYSLDRAAHAIDRETLQRILTQVTVDDRTIATAKAAIDNLLSDRSGFSLNMDADFQLDEVLKIQKSVLSSLPRKTVMPIEYII
;
A
#
# COMPACT_ATOMS: atom_id res chain seq x y z
N MET A 1 -25.86 7.11 2.89
CA MET A 1 -26.34 5.82 2.37
C MET A 1 -25.49 4.72 3.01
N VAL A 2 -26.08 3.58 3.41
CA VAL A 2 -25.35 2.48 4.05
C VAL A 2 -24.60 1.66 3.00
N LEU A 3 -23.37 1.22 3.29
CA LEU A 3 -22.60 0.34 2.40
C LEU A 3 -23.21 -1.06 2.33
N THR A 4 -23.16 -1.72 1.17
CA THR A 4 -23.57 -3.13 1.09
C THR A 4 -22.55 -4.02 1.82
N VAL A 5 -22.99 -5.19 2.29
CA VAL A 5 -22.09 -6.18 2.92
C VAL A 5 -20.93 -6.56 2.00
N GLN A 6 -21.19 -6.67 0.70
CA GLN A 6 -20.16 -6.95 -0.30
C GLN A 6 -19.15 -5.79 -0.37
N GLN A 7 -19.61 -4.53 -0.43
CA GLN A 7 -18.71 -3.37 -0.43
C GLN A 7 -17.87 -3.30 0.85
N GLN A 8 -18.46 -3.57 2.01
CA GLN A 8 -17.72 -3.63 3.29
C GLN A 8 -16.65 -4.71 3.25
N THR A 9 -17.00 -5.91 2.79
CA THR A 9 -16.08 -7.05 2.67
C THR A 9 -14.92 -6.73 1.73
N SER A 10 -15.19 -6.15 0.55
CA SER A 10 -14.14 -5.73 -0.39
C SER A 10 -13.20 -4.69 0.20
N VAL A 11 -13.71 -3.73 0.99
CA VAL A 11 -12.86 -2.74 1.67
C VAL A 11 -12.00 -3.41 2.75
N PHE A 12 -12.54 -4.33 3.54
CA PHE A 12 -11.76 -5.08 4.53
C PHE A 12 -10.64 -5.87 3.87
N GLN A 13 -10.95 -6.65 2.83
CA GLN A 13 -9.96 -7.44 2.10
C GLN A 13 -8.88 -6.55 1.47
N LEU A 14 -9.25 -5.41 0.90
CA LEU A 14 -8.29 -4.47 0.32
C LEU A 14 -7.31 -3.93 1.37
N ILE A 15 -7.81 -3.47 2.52
CA ILE A 15 -6.96 -2.89 3.57
C ILE A 15 -6.12 -3.96 4.27
N LEU A 16 -6.64 -5.17 4.44
CA LEU A 16 -5.86 -6.32 4.92
C LEU A 16 -4.73 -6.67 3.93
N ALA A 17 -5.03 -6.76 2.64
CA ALA A 17 -4.04 -7.10 1.62
C ALA A 17 -2.93 -6.04 1.52
N LEU A 18 -3.28 -4.76 1.48
CA LEU A 18 -2.30 -3.68 1.32
C LEU A 18 -1.54 -3.38 2.62
N PHE A 19 -2.21 -3.39 3.76
CA PHE A 19 -1.69 -2.81 5.00
C PHE A 19 -1.68 -3.77 6.20
N ASN A 20 -2.25 -4.97 6.08
CA ASN A 20 -2.44 -5.93 7.18
C ASN A 20 -3.07 -5.30 8.43
N THR A 21 -4.02 -4.38 8.22
CA THR A 21 -4.73 -3.68 9.29
C THR A 21 -6.23 -3.69 9.00
N ALA A 22 -7.05 -3.17 9.92
CA ALA A 22 -8.46 -2.89 9.64
C ALA A 22 -8.66 -1.39 9.41
N PRO A 23 -9.65 -0.98 8.58
CA PRO A 23 -9.85 0.43 8.23
C PRO A 23 -10.40 1.30 9.38
N GLY A 24 -10.98 0.72 10.43
CA GLY A 24 -11.83 1.47 11.36
C GLY A 24 -13.11 1.99 10.69
N ALA A 25 -13.98 2.68 11.45
CA ALA A 25 -15.28 3.12 10.95
C ALA A 25 -15.17 4.28 9.93
N VAL A 26 -14.25 5.21 10.15
CA VAL A 26 -14.08 6.41 9.33
C VAL A 26 -13.55 6.04 7.94
N ASN A 27 -12.46 5.29 7.85
CA ASN A 27 -11.89 4.92 6.55
C ASN A 27 -12.76 3.93 5.79
N LEU A 28 -13.50 3.07 6.49
CA LEU A 28 -14.51 2.21 5.85
C LEU A 28 -15.57 3.06 5.12
N THR A 29 -16.04 4.14 5.76
CA THR A 29 -17.00 5.06 5.14
C THR A 29 -16.40 5.82 3.95
N ILE A 30 -15.16 6.32 4.09
CA ILE A 30 -14.46 7.05 3.02
C ILE A 30 -14.28 6.16 1.78
N LEU A 31 -13.74 4.95 1.98
CA LEU A 31 -13.48 3.99 0.90
C LEU A 31 -14.77 3.47 0.29
N GLY A 32 -15.74 3.15 1.12
CA GLY A 32 -17.04 2.70 0.66
C GLY A 32 -17.76 3.75 -0.19
N THR A 33 -17.67 5.03 0.17
CA THR A 33 -18.24 6.14 -0.62
C THR A 33 -17.60 6.23 -2.01
N ARG A 34 -16.30 5.97 -2.13
CA ARG A 34 -15.61 5.92 -3.44
C ARG A 34 -16.16 4.82 -4.33
N LEU A 35 -16.39 3.63 -3.77
CA LEU A 35 -16.99 2.51 -4.51
C LEU A 35 -18.44 2.82 -4.91
N GLN A 36 -19.23 3.45 -4.03
CA GLN A 36 -20.59 3.91 -4.35
C GLN A 36 -20.62 4.94 -5.48
N ASN A 37 -19.60 5.79 -5.56
CA ASN A 37 -19.43 6.77 -6.63
C ASN A 37 -18.83 6.17 -7.93
N GLY A 38 -18.74 4.84 -8.03
CA GLY A 38 -18.34 4.13 -9.25
C GLY A 38 -16.83 3.94 -9.43
N GLN A 39 -15.99 4.30 -8.45
CA GLN A 39 -14.57 3.94 -8.51
C GLN A 39 -14.43 2.41 -8.39
N SER A 40 -13.62 1.81 -9.26
CA SER A 40 -13.31 0.38 -9.15
C SER A 40 -12.40 0.10 -7.96
N LEU A 41 -12.49 -1.10 -7.37
CA LEU A 41 -11.61 -1.50 -6.28
C LEU A 41 -10.13 -1.43 -6.69
N ALA A 42 -9.80 -1.77 -7.94
CA ALA A 42 -8.45 -1.68 -8.48
C ALA A 42 -7.94 -0.23 -8.53
N SER A 43 -8.79 0.73 -8.93
CA SER A 43 -8.41 2.16 -8.94
C SER A 43 -8.17 2.71 -7.54
N VAL A 44 -8.95 2.25 -6.55
CA VAL A 44 -8.75 2.58 -5.14
C VAL A 44 -7.45 1.95 -4.63
N ALA A 45 -7.20 0.67 -4.92
CA ALA A 45 -5.96 -0.02 -4.57
C ALA A 45 -4.73 0.69 -5.15
N GLN A 46 -4.79 1.10 -6.42
CA GLN A 46 -3.73 1.84 -7.08
C GLN A 46 -3.46 3.18 -6.39
N SER A 47 -4.52 3.91 -6.04
CA SER A 47 -4.40 5.21 -5.38
C SER A 47 -3.80 5.09 -3.97
N LEU A 48 -4.15 4.02 -3.24
CA LEU A 48 -3.55 3.71 -1.93
C LEU A 48 -2.08 3.34 -2.04
N ALA A 49 -1.70 2.55 -3.05
CA ALA A 49 -0.32 2.12 -3.26
C ALA A 49 0.61 3.27 -3.68
N GLN A 50 0.08 4.27 -4.38
CA GLN A 50 0.82 5.49 -4.77
C GLN A 50 0.86 6.55 -3.68
N SER A 51 0.46 6.20 -2.47
CA SER A 51 0.34 7.15 -1.38
C SER A 51 1.51 7.07 -0.41
N ALA A 52 1.78 8.16 0.31
CA ALA A 52 2.80 8.17 1.34
C ALA A 52 2.55 7.14 2.45
N LEU A 53 1.31 6.71 2.68
CA LEU A 53 0.96 5.67 3.68
C LEU A 53 1.50 4.27 3.31
N PHE A 54 1.69 4.03 2.01
CA PHE A 54 2.19 2.76 1.50
C PHE A 54 3.72 2.75 1.38
N PHE A 55 4.35 3.91 1.58
CA PHE A 55 5.79 4.02 1.67
C PHE A 55 6.26 3.70 3.11
N ASP A 56 7.25 2.81 3.25
CA ASP A 56 7.62 2.22 4.56
C ASP A 56 8.33 3.16 5.52
N LYS A 57 8.72 4.34 5.05
CA LYS A 57 9.55 5.26 5.81
C LYS A 57 8.83 6.56 6.06
N GLN A 58 8.75 6.92 7.32
CA GLN A 58 8.33 8.24 7.75
C GLN A 58 9.56 9.14 7.84
N TYR A 59 9.49 10.31 7.22
CA TYR A 59 10.56 11.29 7.28
C TYR A 59 10.32 12.28 8.41
N HIS A 60 11.41 12.75 9.01
CA HIS A 60 11.33 13.76 10.05
C HIS A 60 10.93 15.11 9.45
N VAL A 61 9.95 15.79 10.05
CA VAL A 61 9.44 17.11 9.62
C VAL A 61 10.45 18.25 9.68
N ARG A 62 11.66 18.01 10.20
CA ARG A 62 12.71 19.02 10.42
C ARG A 62 13.85 18.92 9.40
N LEU A 63 13.81 17.95 8.49
CA LEU A 63 14.75 17.91 7.37
C LEU A 63 14.55 19.15 6.50
N SER A 64 15.66 19.76 6.07
CA SER A 64 15.58 20.76 5.00
C SER A 64 15.02 20.14 3.72
N HIS A 65 14.52 20.97 2.80
CA HIS A 65 13.96 20.48 1.54
C HIS A 65 14.95 19.63 0.75
N THR A 66 16.22 20.04 0.70
CA THR A 66 17.29 19.31 0.00
C THR A 66 17.66 18.02 0.71
N GLU A 67 17.78 18.02 2.04
CA GLU A 67 18.08 16.80 2.82
C GLU A 67 16.96 15.77 2.67
N PHE A 68 15.70 16.20 2.75
CA PHE A 68 14.56 15.33 2.50
C PHE A 68 14.59 14.78 1.08
N ALA A 69 14.75 15.63 0.06
CA ALA A 69 14.73 15.21 -1.34
C ALA A 69 15.81 14.17 -1.64
N SER A 70 17.04 14.43 -1.18
CA SER A 70 18.17 13.51 -1.33
C SER A 70 17.89 12.18 -0.61
N THR A 71 17.56 12.24 0.68
CA THR A 71 17.29 11.04 1.49
C THR A 71 16.18 10.20 0.87
N PHE A 72 15.07 10.83 0.46
CA PHE A 72 13.94 10.14 -0.15
C PHE A 72 14.31 9.41 -1.43
N ILE A 73 15.02 10.06 -2.36
CA ILE A 73 15.40 9.41 -3.62
C ILE A 73 16.40 8.28 -3.38
N HIS A 74 17.37 8.45 -2.47
CA HIS A 74 18.30 7.37 -2.14
C HIS A 74 17.61 6.19 -1.47
N ASP A 75 16.65 6.41 -0.58
CA ASP A 75 15.85 5.33 0.03
C ASP A 75 14.98 4.62 -1.01
N LEU A 76 14.36 5.37 -1.93
CA LEU A 76 13.42 4.84 -2.90
C LEU A 76 14.12 3.96 -3.95
N VAL A 77 15.27 4.41 -4.49
CA VAL A 77 15.89 3.74 -5.65
C VAL A 77 17.28 3.18 -5.39
N GLY A 78 17.98 3.63 -4.35
CA GLY A 78 19.35 3.23 -4.05
C GLY A 78 20.30 3.38 -5.24
N ASN A 79 20.98 2.29 -5.61
CA ASN A 79 21.91 2.21 -6.75
C ASN A 79 21.25 1.74 -8.05
N ARG A 80 19.91 1.73 -8.13
CA ARG A 80 19.14 1.21 -9.28
C ARG A 80 18.78 2.27 -10.32
N ALA A 81 19.31 3.48 -10.15
CA ALA A 81 19.26 4.57 -11.11
C ALA A 81 20.60 5.33 -11.08
N ALA A 82 20.97 5.96 -12.19
CA ALA A 82 22.21 6.74 -12.28
C ALA A 82 22.16 7.97 -11.34
N GLU A 83 23.30 8.36 -10.77
CA GLU A 83 23.39 9.55 -9.91
C GLU A 83 22.91 10.82 -10.63
N SER A 84 23.20 10.95 -11.93
CA SER A 84 22.72 12.10 -12.71
C SER A 84 21.19 12.14 -12.82
N ASP A 85 20.54 10.99 -12.96
CA ASP A 85 19.08 10.91 -13.06
C ASP A 85 18.43 11.17 -11.68
N LYS A 86 19.04 10.64 -10.60
CA LYS A 86 18.63 10.95 -9.22
C LYS A 86 18.69 12.44 -8.90
N ASN A 87 19.77 13.12 -9.29
CA ASN A 87 19.93 14.56 -9.05
C ASN A 87 18.83 15.39 -9.72
N LEU A 88 18.38 15.03 -10.92
CA LEU A 88 17.26 15.73 -11.59
C LEU A 88 15.95 15.62 -10.78
N VAL A 89 15.69 14.46 -10.18
CA VAL A 89 14.51 14.27 -9.32
C VAL A 89 14.66 15.00 -8.00
N ILE A 90 15.86 14.98 -7.41
CA ILE A 90 16.18 15.71 -6.16
C ILE A 90 15.96 17.22 -6.35
N ASP A 91 16.45 17.79 -7.45
CA ASP A 91 16.26 19.21 -7.78
C ASP A 91 14.78 19.54 -7.97
N PHE A 92 14.05 18.68 -8.70
CA PHE A 92 12.60 18.82 -8.89
C PHE A 92 11.85 18.83 -7.54
N ILE A 93 12.11 17.87 -6.67
CA ILE A 93 11.49 17.80 -5.33
C ILE A 93 11.83 19.05 -4.52
N THR A 94 13.11 19.44 -4.49
CA THR A 94 13.58 20.61 -3.72
C THR A 94 12.87 21.88 -4.17
N HIS A 95 12.72 22.08 -5.48
CA HIS A 95 12.00 23.22 -6.04
C HIS A 95 10.51 23.19 -5.66
N LYS A 96 9.86 22.02 -5.74
CA LYS A 96 8.44 21.88 -5.37
C LYS A 96 8.18 22.15 -3.90
N LEU A 97 9.02 21.63 -3.01
CA LEU A 97 8.92 21.89 -1.56
C LEU A 97 9.14 23.38 -1.25
N THR A 98 10.10 24.02 -1.93
CA THR A 98 10.33 25.47 -1.79
C THR A 98 9.15 26.30 -2.28
N ALA A 99 8.40 25.80 -3.27
CA ALA A 99 7.15 26.39 -3.74
C ALA A 99 5.93 26.06 -2.86
N GLY A 100 6.11 25.37 -1.74
CA GLY A 100 5.06 25.07 -0.76
C GLY A 100 4.41 23.70 -0.88
N ALA A 101 4.91 22.79 -1.73
CA ALA A 101 4.46 21.40 -1.73
C ALA A 101 4.87 20.70 -0.42
N THR A 102 4.10 19.70 -0.01
CA THR A 102 4.40 18.90 1.19
C THR A 102 5.27 17.68 0.85
N GLN A 103 5.96 17.13 1.86
CA GLN A 103 6.72 15.88 1.72
C GLN A 103 5.83 14.72 1.24
N ASN A 104 4.61 14.60 1.75
CA ASN A 104 3.66 13.54 1.37
C ASN A 104 3.21 13.67 -0.08
N GLU A 105 2.95 14.91 -0.55
CA GLU A 105 2.67 15.17 -1.97
C GLU A 105 3.83 14.71 -2.85
N MET A 106 5.07 14.99 -2.44
CA MET A 106 6.24 14.58 -3.22
C MET A 106 6.48 13.07 -3.21
N ILE A 107 6.25 12.39 -2.08
CA ILE A 107 6.32 10.93 -2.01
C ILE A 107 5.31 10.32 -2.97
N ALA A 108 4.06 10.77 -2.92
CA ALA A 108 2.99 10.24 -3.76
C ALA A 108 3.27 10.50 -5.26
N GLN A 109 3.72 11.71 -5.60
CA GLN A 109 4.01 12.08 -6.98
C GLN A 109 5.17 11.27 -7.58
N VAL A 110 6.28 11.10 -6.84
CA VAL A 110 7.46 10.41 -7.33
C VAL A 110 7.25 8.90 -7.37
N THR A 111 6.64 8.31 -6.33
CA THR A 111 6.31 6.87 -6.35
C THR A 111 5.29 6.55 -7.44
N GLY A 112 4.27 7.40 -7.61
CA GLY A 112 3.32 7.31 -8.72
C GLY A 112 4.02 7.31 -10.09
N ALA A 113 4.92 8.26 -10.34
CA ALA A 113 5.70 8.31 -11.57
C ALA A 113 6.60 7.07 -11.74
N LEU A 114 7.28 6.62 -10.69
CA LEU A 114 8.13 5.43 -10.71
C LEU A 114 7.35 4.16 -11.06
N THR A 115 6.15 3.98 -10.50
CA THR A 115 5.31 2.79 -10.74
C THR A 115 4.81 2.68 -12.18
N SER A 116 4.79 3.78 -12.93
CA SER A 116 4.39 3.84 -14.33
C SER A 116 5.57 3.61 -15.31
N VAL A 117 6.80 3.49 -14.81
CA VAL A 117 7.98 3.24 -15.63
C VAL A 117 8.04 1.76 -16.04
N PRO A 118 8.14 1.43 -17.34
CA PRO A 118 8.36 0.06 -17.80
C PRO A 118 9.63 -0.55 -17.20
N PHE A 119 9.60 -1.83 -16.83
CA PHE A 119 10.77 -2.50 -16.23
C PHE A 119 11.98 -2.59 -17.18
N THR A 120 11.75 -2.43 -18.48
CA THR A 120 12.77 -2.40 -19.53
C THR A 120 13.38 -1.01 -19.74
N ASP A 121 12.89 0.04 -19.07
CA ASP A 121 13.44 1.38 -19.18
C ASP A 121 14.90 1.42 -18.70
N SER A 122 15.76 2.06 -19.50
CA SER A 122 17.22 2.07 -19.27
C SER A 122 17.66 2.91 -18.08
N SER A 123 16.87 3.93 -17.69
CA SER A 123 17.20 4.84 -16.58
C SER A 123 16.59 4.38 -15.27
N TRP A 124 15.30 4.05 -15.30
CA TRP A 124 14.47 3.86 -14.11
C TRP A 124 13.85 2.47 -14.00
N GLY A 125 13.95 1.63 -15.04
CA GLY A 125 13.29 0.32 -15.09
C GLY A 125 13.70 -0.62 -13.95
N LYS A 126 14.99 -0.62 -13.58
CA LYS A 126 15.50 -1.39 -12.43
C LYS A 126 14.95 -0.90 -11.10
N ALA A 127 14.81 0.42 -10.94
CA ALA A 127 14.25 1.02 -9.74
C ALA A 127 12.74 0.73 -9.64
N SER A 128 12.01 0.86 -10.75
CA SER A 128 10.59 0.53 -10.87
C SER A 128 10.33 -0.94 -10.52
N LEU A 129 11.06 -1.87 -11.14
CA LEU A 129 10.95 -3.30 -10.86
C LEU A 129 11.19 -3.59 -9.37
N HIS A 130 12.22 -3.01 -8.77
CA HIS A 130 12.52 -3.23 -7.35
C HIS A 130 11.40 -2.72 -6.43
N TYR A 131 10.92 -1.50 -6.65
CA TYR A 131 9.83 -0.92 -5.86
C TYR A 131 8.54 -1.73 -6.00
N GLN A 132 8.19 -2.13 -7.21
CA GLN A 132 7.00 -2.97 -7.47
C GLN A 132 7.15 -4.38 -6.89
N THR A 133 8.34 -4.99 -6.97
CA THR A 133 8.62 -6.30 -6.35
C THR A 133 8.37 -6.25 -4.85
N HIS A 134 8.85 -5.20 -4.18
CA HIS A 134 8.63 -4.99 -2.75
C HIS A 134 7.15 -4.87 -2.40
N ASN A 135 6.43 -4.03 -3.14
CA ASN A 135 5.00 -3.79 -2.95
C ASN A 135 4.16 -5.05 -3.17
N VAL A 136 4.45 -5.81 -4.24
CA VAL A 136 3.77 -7.07 -4.57
C VAL A 136 4.06 -8.13 -3.51
N THR A 137 5.32 -8.25 -3.09
CA THR A 137 5.74 -9.20 -2.04
C THR A 137 4.99 -8.93 -0.75
N ARG A 138 4.78 -7.67 -0.38
CA ARG A 138 3.98 -7.29 0.78
C ARG A 138 2.55 -7.81 0.70
N VAL A 139 1.85 -7.57 -0.41
CA VAL A 139 0.47 -8.04 -0.62
C VAL A 139 0.39 -9.57 -0.52
N VAL A 140 1.30 -10.27 -1.20
CA VAL A 140 1.36 -11.74 -1.16
C VAL A 140 1.63 -12.24 0.26
N ASN A 141 2.53 -11.60 1.01
CA ASN A 141 2.79 -11.96 2.38
C ASN A 141 1.59 -11.76 3.30
N HIS A 142 0.84 -10.65 3.15
CA HIS A 142 -0.34 -10.40 3.95
C HIS A 142 -1.48 -11.37 3.66
N LEU A 143 -1.65 -11.77 2.40
CA LEU A 143 -2.73 -12.68 1.99
C LEU A 143 -2.41 -14.14 2.32
N LEU A 144 -1.17 -14.58 2.10
CA LEU A 144 -0.81 -15.99 2.20
C LEU A 144 -0.12 -16.34 3.52
N ASP A 145 0.62 -15.41 4.12
CA ASP A 145 1.29 -15.56 5.41
C ASP A 145 1.95 -16.95 5.59
N SER A 146 1.82 -17.61 6.72
CA SER A 146 2.40 -18.94 6.98
C SER A 146 1.71 -20.09 6.24
N THR A 147 0.60 -19.84 5.52
CA THR A 147 -0.12 -20.88 4.77
C THR A 147 0.63 -21.30 3.50
N PHE A 148 1.61 -20.50 3.05
CA PHE A 148 2.47 -20.79 1.90
C PHE A 148 3.95 -20.72 2.29
N SER A 149 4.75 -21.61 1.70
CA SER A 149 6.21 -21.53 1.80
C SER A 149 6.75 -20.27 1.09
N PRO A 150 7.95 -19.77 1.46
CA PRO A 150 8.56 -18.63 0.76
C PRO A 150 8.73 -18.87 -0.75
N ALA A 151 9.06 -20.09 -1.15
CA ALA A 151 9.21 -20.45 -2.57
C ALA A 151 7.87 -20.33 -3.32
N ASN A 152 6.77 -20.82 -2.75
CA ASN A 152 5.47 -20.74 -3.40
C ASN A 152 4.95 -19.30 -3.46
N LYS A 153 5.24 -18.47 -2.44
CA LYS A 153 4.95 -17.04 -2.49
C LYS A 153 5.70 -16.35 -3.63
N SER A 154 6.98 -16.70 -3.84
CA SER A 154 7.77 -16.15 -4.94
C SER A 154 7.12 -16.38 -6.30
N VAL A 155 6.53 -17.57 -6.53
CA VAL A 155 5.83 -17.87 -7.79
C VAL A 155 4.64 -16.92 -8.02
N VAL A 156 3.89 -16.59 -6.97
CA VAL A 156 2.78 -15.62 -7.06
C VAL A 156 3.29 -14.21 -7.33
N VAL A 157 4.38 -13.82 -6.66
CA VAL A 157 5.06 -12.52 -6.89
C VAL A 157 5.52 -12.42 -8.34
N ASP A 158 6.19 -13.45 -8.87
CA ASP A 158 6.68 -13.49 -10.25
C ASP A 158 5.53 -13.39 -11.26
N HIS A 159 4.42 -14.09 -11.00
CA HIS A 159 3.22 -13.99 -11.83
C HIS A 159 2.68 -12.55 -11.84
N MET A 160 2.54 -11.92 -10.68
CA MET A 160 2.03 -10.55 -10.58
C MET A 160 2.94 -9.55 -11.31
N LEU A 161 4.26 -9.69 -11.16
CA LEU A 161 5.23 -8.85 -11.87
C LEU A 161 5.18 -9.07 -13.39
N ALA A 162 5.02 -10.31 -13.85
CA ALA A 162 4.86 -10.60 -15.28
C ALA A 162 3.60 -9.97 -15.86
N GLN A 163 2.48 -9.98 -15.12
CA GLN A 163 1.25 -9.29 -15.53
C GLN A 163 1.43 -7.76 -15.54
N MET A 164 2.17 -7.20 -14.58
CA MET A 164 2.47 -5.76 -14.56
C MET A 164 3.39 -5.33 -15.71
N ALA A 165 4.32 -6.20 -16.12
CA ALA A 165 5.11 -5.99 -17.34
C ALA A 165 4.25 -6.06 -18.63
N ALA A 166 3.05 -6.64 -18.55
CA ALA A 166 2.03 -6.67 -19.59
C ALA A 166 0.90 -5.64 -19.35
N ASP A 167 1.29 -4.46 -18.83
CA ASP A 167 0.44 -3.27 -18.66
C ASP A 167 -0.68 -3.39 -17.59
N LYS A 168 -0.67 -4.41 -16.72
CA LYS A 168 -1.53 -4.40 -15.53
C LYS A 168 -1.00 -3.44 -14.47
N THR A 169 -1.91 -2.71 -13.85
CA THR A 169 -1.53 -1.83 -12.73
C THR A 169 -1.26 -2.66 -11.47
N PHE A 170 -0.56 -2.07 -10.49
CA PHE A 170 -0.43 -2.70 -9.18
C PHE A 170 -1.81 -2.91 -8.54
N GLY A 171 -2.71 -1.94 -8.67
CA GLY A 171 -4.09 -2.04 -8.18
C GLY A 171 -4.87 -3.20 -8.80
N ASP A 172 -4.72 -3.44 -10.11
CA ASP A 172 -5.31 -4.61 -10.77
C ASP A 172 -4.77 -5.91 -10.17
N MET A 173 -3.45 -6.01 -9.98
CA MET A 173 -2.86 -7.23 -9.45
C MET A 173 -3.16 -7.46 -7.97
N ALA A 174 -3.28 -6.40 -7.17
CA ALA A 174 -3.71 -6.51 -5.77
C ALA A 174 -5.15 -7.05 -5.68
N VAL A 175 -6.07 -6.54 -6.51
CA VAL A 175 -7.45 -7.05 -6.57
C VAL A 175 -7.50 -8.48 -7.11
N TRP A 176 -6.74 -8.79 -8.15
CA TRP A 176 -6.62 -10.16 -8.65
C TRP A 176 -6.17 -11.14 -7.56
N ALA A 177 -5.16 -10.76 -6.75
CA ALA A 177 -4.66 -11.61 -5.66
C ALA A 177 -5.73 -11.81 -4.58
N ILE A 178 -6.47 -10.76 -4.22
CA ILE A 178 -7.60 -10.81 -3.28
C ILE A 178 -8.68 -11.75 -3.81
N ASP A 179 -9.15 -11.52 -5.04
CA ASP A 179 -10.24 -12.29 -5.65
C ASP A 179 -9.85 -13.76 -5.82
N THR A 180 -8.58 -14.02 -6.15
CA THR A 180 -8.02 -15.38 -6.23
C THR A 180 -8.19 -16.09 -4.90
N VAL A 181 -7.73 -15.51 -3.79
CA VAL A 181 -7.79 -16.14 -2.46
C VAL A 181 -9.23 -16.22 -1.94
N ALA A 182 -10.01 -15.15 -2.06
CA ALA A 182 -11.38 -15.07 -1.55
C ALA A 182 -12.35 -16.02 -2.28
N GLY A 183 -12.09 -16.28 -3.57
CA GLY A 183 -12.90 -17.14 -4.43
C GLY A 183 -12.58 -18.65 -4.32
N VAL A 184 -11.52 -19.04 -3.60
CA VAL A 184 -11.16 -20.46 -3.45
C VAL A 184 -12.16 -21.18 -2.54
N ASP A 185 -12.48 -22.43 -2.88
CA ASP A 185 -13.06 -23.40 -1.95
C ASP A 185 -12.16 -23.57 -0.71
N ARG A 186 -12.77 -23.56 0.48
CA ARG A 186 -12.06 -23.67 1.77
C ARG A 186 -11.48 -25.06 1.98
N ASP A 187 -12.01 -26.07 1.28
CA ASP A 187 -11.47 -27.45 1.28
C ASP A 187 -10.36 -27.66 0.23
N ASN A 188 -9.99 -26.61 -0.52
CA ASN A 188 -8.89 -26.70 -1.48
C ASN A 188 -7.56 -27.00 -0.76
N VAL A 189 -6.92 -28.10 -1.14
CA VAL A 189 -5.70 -28.60 -0.48
C VAL A 189 -4.48 -27.66 -0.59
N VAL A 190 -4.49 -26.69 -1.51
CA VAL A 190 -3.38 -25.74 -1.69
C VAL A 190 -3.75 -24.37 -1.12
N TRP A 191 -4.93 -23.86 -1.46
CA TRP A 191 -5.32 -22.47 -1.21
C TRP A 191 -6.39 -22.32 -0.11
N GLY A 192 -7.03 -23.40 0.32
CA GLY A 192 -8.14 -23.36 1.27
C GLY A 192 -7.74 -22.71 2.59
N ASN A 193 -6.55 -23.03 3.11
CA ASN A 193 -6.00 -22.39 4.31
C ASN A 193 -5.80 -20.88 4.16
N ALA A 194 -5.35 -20.40 2.99
CA ALA A 194 -5.22 -18.96 2.74
C ALA A 194 -6.60 -18.28 2.70
N ALA A 195 -7.60 -18.93 2.10
CA ALA A 195 -8.98 -18.44 2.07
C ALA A 195 -9.57 -18.35 3.48
N VAL A 196 -9.41 -19.40 4.30
CA VAL A 196 -9.85 -19.42 5.71
C VAL A 196 -9.14 -18.33 6.52
N LEU A 197 -7.82 -18.16 6.34
CA LEU A 197 -7.06 -17.10 7.00
C LEU A 197 -7.62 -15.71 6.66
N LEU A 198 -7.88 -15.45 5.38
CA LEU A 198 -8.46 -14.18 4.92
C LEU A 198 -9.85 -13.95 5.54
N ASP A 199 -10.72 -14.96 5.54
CA ASP A 199 -12.05 -14.88 6.16
C ASP A 199 -11.97 -14.56 7.66
N ASN A 200 -11.05 -15.22 8.38
CA ASN A 200 -10.84 -14.98 9.81
C ASN A 200 -10.35 -13.53 10.07
N ARG A 201 -9.42 -13.03 9.26
CA ARG A 201 -8.93 -11.65 9.35
C ARG A 201 -10.02 -10.63 8.99
N VAL A 202 -10.87 -10.92 8.00
CA VAL A 202 -12.03 -10.10 7.65
C VAL A 202 -13.03 -10.05 8.81
N ALA A 203 -13.28 -11.17 9.50
CA ALA A 203 -14.16 -11.20 10.67
C ALA A 203 -13.64 -10.34 11.84
N VAL A 204 -12.32 -10.32 12.07
CA VAL A 204 -11.68 -9.45 13.07
C VAL A 204 -11.73 -7.99 12.64
N ALA A 205 -11.43 -7.69 11.37
CA ALA A 205 -11.49 -6.33 10.83
C ALA A 205 -12.91 -5.75 10.88
N GLY A 206 -13.92 -6.56 10.52
CA GLY A 206 -15.34 -6.19 10.61
C GLY A 206 -15.76 -5.89 12.04
N TYR A 207 -15.32 -6.69 13.01
CA TYR A 207 -15.59 -6.43 14.42
C TYR A 207 -15.03 -5.09 14.90
N TYR A 208 -13.77 -4.79 14.56
CA TYR A 208 -13.15 -3.50 14.90
C TYR A 208 -13.90 -2.32 14.24
N SER A 209 -14.15 -2.41 12.94
CA SER A 209 -14.68 -1.31 12.14
C SER A 209 -16.19 -1.08 12.29
N LEU A 210 -16.99 -2.14 12.48
CA LEU A 210 -18.46 -2.07 12.51
C LEU A 210 -18.99 -2.25 13.93
N ASP A 211 -18.67 -3.38 14.58
CA ASP A 211 -19.27 -3.72 15.87
C ASP A 211 -18.77 -2.81 17.00
N ARG A 212 -17.51 -2.37 16.91
CA ARG A 212 -16.92 -1.41 17.85
C ARG A 212 -16.94 0.03 17.34
N ALA A 213 -17.26 0.23 16.06
CA ALA A 213 -17.17 1.53 15.39
C ALA A 213 -15.86 2.29 15.72
N ALA A 214 -14.76 1.54 15.87
CA ALA A 214 -13.54 2.05 16.45
C ALA A 214 -12.72 2.87 15.45
N HIS A 215 -11.97 3.82 15.98
CA HIS A 215 -11.14 4.81 15.25
C HIS A 215 -9.86 5.18 16.01
N ALA A 216 -9.41 4.34 16.96
CA ALA A 216 -8.44 4.75 17.97
C ALA A 216 -7.26 3.80 18.20
N ILE A 217 -7.32 2.56 17.71
CA ILE A 217 -6.14 1.67 17.78
C ILE A 217 -5.21 2.06 16.63
N ASP A 218 -3.96 2.37 16.97
CA ASP A 218 -2.95 2.71 15.98
C ASP A 218 -2.69 1.52 15.04
N ARG A 219 -2.27 1.84 13.81
CA ARG A 219 -2.03 0.86 12.75
C ARG A 219 -1.09 -0.26 13.18
N GLU A 220 0.01 0.04 13.88
CA GLU A 220 1.03 -0.95 14.23
C GLU A 220 0.49 -1.95 15.26
N THR A 221 -0.23 -1.48 16.27
CA THR A 221 -0.91 -2.34 17.24
C THR A 221 -1.94 -3.24 16.57
N LEU A 222 -2.73 -2.71 15.65
CA LEU A 222 -3.73 -3.51 14.93
C LEU A 222 -3.09 -4.54 13.98
N GLN A 223 -1.99 -4.18 13.32
CA GLN A 223 -1.17 -5.11 12.53
C GLN A 223 -0.64 -6.26 13.39
N ARG A 224 -0.16 -5.98 14.61
CA ARG A 224 0.29 -7.01 15.55
C ARG A 224 -0.84 -7.96 15.92
N ILE A 225 -2.05 -7.45 16.20
CA ILE A 225 -3.23 -8.28 16.49
C ILE A 225 -3.58 -9.17 15.29
N LEU A 226 -3.69 -8.61 14.09
CA LEU A 226 -4.08 -9.34 12.88
C LEU A 226 -3.04 -10.37 12.44
N THR A 227 -1.76 -10.15 12.74
CA THR A 227 -0.68 -11.13 12.52
C THR A 227 -0.86 -12.38 13.39
N GLN A 228 -1.54 -12.28 14.54
CA GLN A 228 -1.85 -13.44 15.40
C GLN A 228 -3.11 -14.21 14.98
N VAL A 229 -3.89 -13.68 14.04
CA VAL A 229 -5.05 -14.41 13.48
C VAL A 229 -4.53 -15.47 12.52
N THR A 230 -4.98 -16.71 12.73
CA THR A 230 -4.56 -17.89 11.94
C THR A 230 -5.76 -18.60 11.32
N VAL A 231 -5.55 -19.78 10.74
CA VAL A 231 -6.63 -20.65 10.24
C VAL A 231 -7.49 -21.25 11.37
N ASP A 232 -7.00 -21.27 12.60
CA ASP A 232 -7.78 -21.68 13.78
C ASP A 232 -8.78 -20.58 14.17
N ASP A 233 -10.07 -20.91 14.13
CA ASP A 233 -11.19 -19.99 14.41
C ASP A 233 -11.15 -19.44 15.84
N ARG A 234 -10.51 -20.13 16.78
CA ARG A 234 -10.30 -19.68 18.16
C ARG A 234 -9.49 -18.39 18.22
N THR A 235 -8.58 -18.18 17.26
CA THR A 235 -7.75 -16.97 17.21
C THR A 235 -8.57 -15.71 16.91
N ILE A 236 -9.75 -15.84 16.30
CA ILE A 236 -10.69 -14.73 16.10
C ILE A 236 -11.15 -14.19 17.45
N ALA A 237 -11.58 -15.07 18.36
CA ALA A 237 -12.06 -14.67 19.68
C ALA A 237 -10.94 -14.01 20.50
N THR A 238 -9.72 -14.55 20.44
CA THR A 238 -8.54 -13.95 21.07
C THR A 238 -8.25 -12.55 20.53
N ALA A 239 -8.29 -12.36 19.21
CA ALA A 239 -8.06 -11.06 18.59
C ALA A 239 -9.14 -10.03 18.96
N LYS A 240 -10.42 -10.44 18.98
CA LYS A 240 -11.53 -9.58 19.41
C LYS A 240 -11.41 -9.16 20.88
N ALA A 241 -11.00 -10.08 21.76
CA ALA A 241 -10.76 -9.75 23.16
C ALA A 241 -9.58 -8.79 23.34
N ALA A 242 -8.50 -8.93 22.57
CA ALA A 242 -7.39 -7.98 22.57
C ALA A 242 -7.82 -6.57 22.16
N ILE A 243 -8.67 -6.45 21.12
CA ILE A 243 -9.28 -5.19 20.70
C ILE A 243 -10.11 -4.57 21.84
N ASP A 244 -10.98 -5.36 22.49
CA ASP A 244 -11.83 -4.87 23.57
C ASP A 244 -11.04 -4.35 24.77
N ASN A 245 -9.97 -5.06 25.15
CA ASN A 245 -9.09 -4.63 26.22
C ASN A 245 -8.45 -3.28 25.91
N LEU A 246 -7.94 -3.09 24.68
CA LEU A 246 -7.32 -1.83 24.26
C LEU A 246 -8.33 -0.68 24.18
N LEU A 247 -9.55 -0.93 23.74
CA LEU A 247 -10.60 0.10 23.69
C LEU A 247 -11.10 0.48 25.09
N SER A 248 -10.99 -0.44 26.06
CA SER A 248 -11.38 -0.21 27.46
C SER A 248 -10.28 0.52 28.24
N ASP A 249 -9.00 0.25 27.94
CA ASP A 249 -7.84 0.92 28.54
C ASP A 249 -7.59 2.29 27.88
N ARG A 250 -8.05 3.36 28.54
CA ARG A 250 -7.81 4.75 28.08
C ARG A 250 -6.33 5.18 28.03
N SER A 251 -5.41 4.32 28.49
CA SER A 251 -3.96 4.51 28.47
C SER A 251 -3.29 4.04 27.17
N GLY A 252 -3.99 3.27 26.32
CA GLY A 252 -3.50 2.83 25.01
C GLY A 252 -3.78 3.80 23.86
N PHE A 253 -4.48 4.90 24.13
CA PHE A 253 -4.74 5.94 23.13
C PHE A 253 -3.45 6.69 22.83
N SER A 254 -2.97 6.60 21.59
CA SER A 254 -2.10 7.63 21.08
C SER A 254 -2.92 8.93 21.02
N LEU A 255 -2.55 9.94 21.81
CA LEU A 255 -3.12 11.30 21.72
C LEU A 255 -2.78 11.98 20.38
N ASN A 256 -1.97 11.34 19.52
CA ASN A 256 -1.91 11.72 18.12
C ASN A 256 -3.17 11.24 17.43
N MET A 257 -4.10 12.16 17.19
CA MET A 257 -5.17 12.00 16.19
C MET A 257 -4.61 11.77 14.76
N ASP A 258 -3.28 11.81 14.60
CA ASP A 258 -2.48 11.40 13.44
C ASP A 258 -2.13 9.89 13.41
N ALA A 259 -2.54 9.11 14.43
CA ALA A 259 -2.29 7.66 14.49
C ALA A 259 -3.35 6.82 13.77
N ASP A 260 -4.49 7.42 13.39
CA ASP A 260 -5.45 6.80 12.49
C ASP A 260 -4.95 6.92 11.04
N PHE A 261 -5.38 5.98 10.22
CA PHE A 261 -5.01 5.86 8.83
C PHE A 261 -5.68 7.01 8.04
N GLN A 262 -5.14 8.25 8.09
CA GLN A 262 -5.74 9.47 7.52
C GLN A 262 -5.84 9.42 5.98
N LEU A 263 -6.77 8.61 5.50
CA LEU A 263 -6.92 8.24 4.11
C LEU A 263 -7.43 9.42 3.27
N ASP A 264 -8.21 10.30 3.89
CA ASP A 264 -8.82 11.42 3.21
C ASP A 264 -7.79 12.48 2.81
N GLU A 265 -6.86 12.84 3.69
CA GLU A 265 -5.75 13.74 3.37
C GLU A 265 -4.88 13.17 2.27
N VAL A 266 -4.62 11.87 2.36
CA VAL A 266 -3.70 11.17 1.47
C VAL A 266 -4.30 10.96 0.07
N LEU A 267 -5.61 10.75 -0.05
CA LEU A 267 -6.26 10.56 -1.35
C LEU A 267 -6.74 11.88 -2.01
N LYS A 268 -6.62 13.04 -1.34
CA LYS A 268 -6.90 14.37 -1.93
C LYS A 268 -5.73 14.89 -2.80
N ILE A 269 -4.54 14.31 -2.66
CA ILE A 269 -3.24 14.86 -3.11
C ILE A 269 -2.96 14.82 -4.63
N GLN A 270 -3.84 14.27 -5.48
CA GLN A 270 -3.60 14.16 -6.94
C GLN A 270 -3.80 15.46 -7.75
N LYS A 271 -3.37 16.64 -7.26
CA LYS A 271 -3.57 17.93 -7.98
C LYS A 271 -2.51 18.26 -9.04
N SER A 272 -1.34 17.61 -9.03
CA SER A 272 -0.38 17.70 -10.14
C SER A 272 0.39 16.39 -10.25
N VAL A 273 0.49 15.83 -11.46
CA VAL A 273 1.12 14.53 -11.68
C VAL A 273 2.42 14.76 -12.46
N LEU A 274 3.54 14.33 -11.90
CA LEU A 274 4.75 14.14 -12.67
C LEU A 274 4.45 12.99 -13.65
N SER A 275 4.24 13.30 -14.92
CA SER A 275 3.82 12.30 -15.92
C SER A 275 4.91 11.29 -16.25
N SER A 276 6.18 11.64 -16.02
CA SER A 276 7.34 10.75 -16.16
C SER A 276 8.53 11.25 -15.34
N LEU A 277 9.38 10.34 -14.88
CA LEU A 277 10.62 10.70 -14.20
C LEU A 277 11.63 11.31 -15.20
N PRO A 278 12.31 12.42 -14.83
CA PRO A 278 13.32 13.03 -15.69
C PRO A 278 14.49 12.06 -15.96
N ARG A 279 15.09 12.19 -17.14
CA ARG A 279 16.27 11.43 -17.56
C ARG A 279 17.26 12.38 -18.20
N LYS A 280 18.56 12.14 -17.99
CA LYS A 280 19.59 12.88 -18.73
C LYS A 280 19.54 12.46 -20.20
N THR A 281 19.25 13.40 -21.09
CA THR A 281 19.44 13.17 -22.53
C THR A 281 20.95 13.08 -22.79
N VAL A 282 21.42 11.89 -23.16
CA VAL A 282 22.70 11.78 -23.85
C VAL A 282 22.45 12.35 -25.24
N MET A 283 22.99 13.54 -25.54
CA MET A 283 22.95 14.04 -26.91
C MET A 283 23.61 12.98 -27.81
N PRO A 284 22.97 12.58 -28.92
CA PRO A 284 23.65 11.75 -29.91
C PRO A 284 24.92 12.47 -30.33
N ILE A 285 26.05 11.76 -30.29
CA ILE A 285 27.27 12.20 -30.96
C ILE A 285 27.01 12.03 -32.45
N GLU A 286 26.26 12.96 -33.06
CA GLU A 286 26.14 13.09 -34.50
C GLU A 286 26.60 14.50 -34.90
N TYR A 287 27.74 14.51 -35.58
CA TYR A 287 28.40 15.61 -36.30
C TYR A 287 29.08 16.73 -35.49
N ILE A 288 30.28 16.41 -34.99
CA ILE A 288 31.43 17.32 -35.15
C ILE A 288 32.39 16.66 -36.15
N ILE A 289 32.20 16.93 -37.44
CA ILE A 289 33.27 17.08 -38.45
C ILE A 289 32.78 18.14 -39.45
#